data_AF-A0A4V6I7Y5-F1
#
_entry.id   AF-A0A4V6I7Y5-F1
#
_cell.length_a   1.000
_cell.length_b   1.000
_cell.length_c   1.000
_cell.angle_alpha   90.00
_cell.angle_beta   90.00
_cell.angle_gamma   90.00
#
_symmetry.space_group_name_H-M   'P 1'
#
loop_
_entity.id
_entity.type
_entity.pdbx_description
1 polymer ?
#
loop_
_entity_poly.entity_id
_entity_poly.type
_entity_poly.pdbx_seq_one_letter_code
_entity_poly.pdbx_strand_id
1 'polypeptide(L)'
;MSIPQKLEKLKKITDPEVQIAYSLLCSVGMNYTCETAGERRLIDTTGTINVAGFYNYLHAWHEYETMMYSVSQATFFPVPRKLRQGNESKYLYFVPPTKKVVYSQIPFYLSGLTDTPVIVEMIKEIRAVCEKYHEMGVDSFPHGIAFTFWEQYLHLHYNLIKAIGVIALAVFCVISVLLFNPWAASCIMFILVLMTIELAGFLGFVGIKLNPVSAVTLITAVGIGVEFTAHVVFAFLTSLGDRNDRMATAIDRVFVPVIHGALSTLLGIVMLAFSEFEFVVKYFFVVMFALIIITHKRVSPTTSVTISGRTPLRNTASWRKPKTISGATIVTTKNEGQGSRSGPCIVYHSAYPLVTIIFHHAL
;
A
#
# COMPACT_ATOMS: atom_id res chain seq x y z
N MET A 1 -44.32 7.77 47.64
CA MET A 1 -45.36 8.70 47.13
C MET A 1 -45.71 8.30 45.72
N SER A 2 -46.93 7.83 45.47
CA SER A 2 -47.40 7.40 44.16
C SER A 2 -47.42 8.57 43.16
N ILE A 3 -46.94 8.32 41.94
CA ILE A 3 -46.93 9.24 40.77
C ILE A 3 -48.13 10.22 40.71
N PRO A 4 -49.39 9.82 40.95
CA PRO A 4 -50.54 10.74 40.92
C PRO A 4 -50.50 11.92 41.90
N GLN A 5 -49.91 11.80 43.10
CA GLN A 5 -49.90 12.89 44.10
C GLN A 5 -48.84 13.97 43.79
N LYS A 6 -47.75 13.63 43.09
CA LYS A 6 -46.71 14.59 42.68
C LYS A 6 -47.18 15.48 41.52
N LEU A 7 -48.01 14.94 40.63
CA LEU A 7 -48.70 15.66 39.55
C LEU A 7 -49.63 16.78 40.06
N GLU A 8 -50.16 16.66 41.26
CA GLU A 8 -51.11 17.62 41.83
C GLU A 8 -50.44 18.92 42.31
N LYS A 9 -49.19 18.84 42.82
CA LYS A 9 -48.38 20.03 43.12
C LYS A 9 -47.93 20.77 41.85
N LEU A 10 -47.65 20.03 40.78
CA LEU A 10 -47.29 20.59 39.47
C LEU A 10 -48.45 21.39 38.83
N LYS A 11 -49.70 20.97 39.04
CA LYS A 11 -50.90 21.67 38.53
C LYS A 11 -51.11 23.08 39.09
N LYS A 12 -50.47 23.46 40.20
CA LYS A 12 -50.57 24.82 40.78
C LYS A 12 -49.66 25.84 40.11
N ILE A 13 -48.62 25.40 39.41
CA ILE A 13 -47.69 26.26 38.68
C ILE A 13 -48.30 26.47 37.29
N THR A 14 -48.56 27.71 36.87
CA THR A 14 -49.18 27.98 35.57
C THR A 14 -48.18 28.07 34.42
N ASP A 15 -46.91 28.38 34.71
CA ASP A 15 -45.86 28.55 33.70
C ASP A 15 -45.27 27.20 33.27
N PRO A 16 -45.33 26.82 31.98
CA PRO A 16 -44.79 25.56 31.48
C PRO A 16 -43.28 25.41 31.68
N GLU A 17 -42.50 26.50 31.61
CA GLU A 17 -41.04 26.43 31.76
C GLU A 17 -40.65 26.12 33.21
N VAL A 18 -41.35 26.74 34.16
CA VAL A 18 -41.15 26.50 35.59
C VAL A 18 -41.54 25.06 35.97
N GLN A 19 -42.59 24.51 35.35
CA GLN A 19 -42.96 23.11 35.54
C GLN A 19 -41.85 22.15 35.07
N ILE A 20 -41.25 22.41 33.90
CA ILE A 20 -40.14 21.61 33.37
C ILE A 20 -38.91 21.74 34.28
N ALA A 21 -38.53 22.96 34.67
CA ALA A 21 -37.40 23.21 35.56
C ALA A 21 -37.56 22.48 36.91
N TYR A 22 -38.75 22.53 37.50
CA TYR A 22 -39.06 21.80 38.74
C TYR A 22 -38.96 20.28 38.54
N SER A 23 -39.46 19.77 37.42
CA SER A 23 -39.39 18.36 37.05
C SER A 23 -37.95 17.86 36.89
N LEU A 24 -37.07 18.68 36.31
CA LEU A 24 -35.64 18.40 36.19
C LEU A 24 -34.98 18.32 37.56
N LEU A 25 -35.25 19.25 38.47
CA LEU A 25 -34.72 19.22 39.84
C LEU A 25 -35.14 17.95 40.61
N CYS A 26 -36.31 17.40 40.29
CA CYS A 26 -36.80 16.15 40.87
C CYS A 26 -36.20 14.87 40.25
N SER A 27 -35.71 14.92 39.01
CA SER A 27 -35.29 13.74 38.24
C SER A 27 -33.78 13.53 38.34
N VAL A 28 -33.34 12.59 39.18
CA VAL A 28 -31.93 12.46 39.58
C VAL A 28 -31.48 11.00 39.43
N GLY A 29 -30.45 10.78 38.60
CA GLY A 29 -30.02 9.44 38.24
C GLY A 29 -31.19 8.61 37.75
N MET A 30 -31.41 7.45 38.38
CA MET A 30 -32.51 6.53 38.06
C MET A 30 -33.79 6.75 38.90
N ASN A 31 -33.80 7.73 39.81
CA ASN A 31 -34.88 7.94 40.77
C ASN A 31 -35.55 9.31 40.56
N TYR A 32 -36.86 9.37 40.86
CA TYR A 32 -37.63 10.62 40.81
C TYR A 32 -38.04 11.07 42.22
N THR A 33 -37.26 11.98 42.80
CA THR A 33 -37.40 12.47 44.19
C THR A 33 -37.34 14.00 44.23
N CYS A 34 -38.40 14.65 44.73
CA CYS A 34 -38.52 16.11 44.79
C CYS A 34 -38.14 16.71 46.16
N GLU A 35 -37.69 15.90 47.12
CA GLU A 35 -37.38 16.35 48.48
C GLU A 35 -36.21 17.34 48.49
N THR A 36 -35.22 17.11 47.62
CA THR A 36 -34.01 17.92 47.49
C THR A 36 -34.12 19.01 46.41
N ALA A 37 -35.31 19.28 45.88
CA ALA A 37 -35.47 20.20 44.75
C ALA A 37 -35.12 21.66 45.12
N GLY A 38 -35.30 22.06 46.38
CA GLY A 38 -34.97 23.42 46.85
C GLY A 38 -33.49 23.65 47.16
N GLU A 39 -32.71 22.58 47.35
CA GLU A 39 -31.29 22.66 47.73
C GLU A 39 -30.36 22.58 46.51
N ARG A 40 -30.85 22.05 45.38
CA ARG A 40 -30.03 21.77 44.20
C ARG A 40 -30.20 22.86 43.14
N ARG A 41 -29.09 23.16 42.47
CA ARG A 41 -29.07 23.98 41.26
C ARG A 41 -28.81 23.08 40.05
N LEU A 42 -29.43 23.41 38.92
CA LEU A 42 -29.24 22.71 37.65
C LEU A 42 -27.82 22.93 37.11
N ILE A 43 -27.32 24.17 37.27
CA ILE A 43 -25.99 24.62 36.86
C ILE A 43 -25.30 25.17 38.11
N ASP A 44 -24.07 24.74 38.31
CA ASP A 44 -23.21 25.20 39.40
C ASP A 44 -22.66 26.61 39.14
N THR A 45 -22.12 27.29 40.16
CA THR A 45 -21.51 28.63 40.01
C THR A 45 -20.34 28.66 39.03
N THR A 46 -19.73 27.50 38.77
CA THR A 46 -18.67 27.29 37.77
C THR A 46 -19.16 27.21 36.33
N GLY A 47 -20.49 27.17 36.11
CA GLY A 47 -21.08 26.93 34.78
C GLY A 47 -21.18 25.45 34.40
N THR A 48 -20.77 24.53 35.29
CA THR A 48 -20.87 23.08 35.06
C THR A 48 -22.29 22.59 35.37
N ILE A 49 -22.83 21.73 34.50
CA ILE A 49 -24.13 21.09 34.72
C ILE A 49 -24.01 20.06 35.85
N ASN A 50 -25.01 19.97 36.73
CA ASN A 50 -25.02 19.01 37.82
C ASN A 50 -24.93 17.56 37.30
N VAL A 51 -23.86 16.86 37.69
CA VAL A 51 -23.53 15.50 37.22
C VAL A 51 -24.61 14.49 37.61
N ALA A 52 -25.28 14.68 38.75
CA ALA A 52 -26.27 13.73 39.25
C ALA A 52 -27.54 13.66 38.39
N GLY A 53 -27.89 14.76 37.70
CA GLY A 53 -29.06 14.85 36.82
C GLY A 53 -28.74 14.92 35.33
N PHE A 54 -27.46 14.95 34.95
CA PHE A 54 -27.00 15.27 33.59
C PHE A 54 -27.75 14.53 32.46
N TYR A 55 -27.89 13.20 32.54
CA TYR A 55 -28.56 12.43 31.48
C TYR A 55 -30.07 12.69 31.40
N ASN A 56 -30.71 13.01 32.53
CA ASN A 56 -32.12 13.38 32.57
C ASN A 56 -32.31 14.78 31.96
N TYR A 57 -31.35 15.69 32.20
CA TYR A 57 -31.36 17.03 31.61
C TYR A 57 -31.10 16.97 30.11
N LEU A 58 -30.16 16.12 29.68
CA LEU A 58 -29.88 15.88 28.26
C LEU A 58 -31.09 15.29 27.54
N HIS A 59 -31.82 14.39 28.18
CA HIS A 59 -33.07 13.84 27.64
C HIS A 59 -34.14 14.90 27.46
N ALA A 60 -34.36 15.73 28.48
CA ALA A 60 -35.30 16.82 28.41
C ALA A 60 -34.91 17.81 27.31
N TRP A 61 -33.63 18.18 27.21
CA TRP A 61 -33.15 19.05 26.15
C TRP A 61 -33.40 18.46 24.75
N HIS A 62 -33.10 17.17 24.53
CA HIS A 62 -33.36 16.49 23.26
C HIS A 62 -34.84 16.55 22.83
N GLU A 63 -35.78 16.46 23.79
CA GLU A 63 -37.21 16.35 23.49
C GLU A 63 -37.98 17.67 23.52
N TYR A 64 -37.65 18.59 24.43
CA TYR A 64 -38.30 19.91 24.49
C TYR A 64 -37.67 20.89 23.50
N GLU A 65 -36.36 20.81 23.28
CA GLU A 65 -35.58 21.71 22.42
C GLU A 65 -35.17 21.02 21.11
N THR A 66 -36.15 20.44 20.40
CA THR A 66 -35.89 19.69 19.16
C THR A 66 -35.18 20.52 18.09
N MET A 67 -35.43 21.84 18.07
CA MET A 67 -34.77 22.75 17.13
C MET A 67 -33.27 22.87 17.44
N MET A 68 -32.91 23.14 18.70
CA MET A 68 -31.50 23.26 19.09
C MET A 68 -30.75 21.94 18.96
N TYR A 69 -31.41 20.82 19.28
CA TYR A 69 -30.86 19.50 19.01
C TYR A 69 -30.58 19.29 17.51
N SER A 70 -31.53 19.65 16.64
CA SER A 70 -31.35 19.52 15.19
C SER A 70 -30.23 20.39 14.65
N VAL A 71 -30.07 21.61 15.17
CA VAL A 71 -28.99 22.53 14.80
C VAL A 71 -27.63 22.01 15.26
N SER A 72 -27.57 21.37 16.44
CA SER A 72 -26.32 20.79 16.95
C SER A 72 -25.79 19.65 16.09
N GLN A 73 -26.67 19.00 15.29
CA GLN A 73 -26.36 17.81 14.49
C GLN A 73 -25.70 16.67 15.31
N ALA A 74 -25.81 16.73 16.64
CA ALA A 74 -25.40 15.66 17.52
C ALA A 74 -26.34 14.47 17.33
N THR A 75 -25.83 13.27 17.54
CA THR A 75 -26.63 12.05 17.50
C THR A 75 -26.33 11.26 18.75
N PHE A 76 -27.35 10.98 19.55
CA PHE A 76 -27.21 10.21 20.77
C PHE A 76 -27.66 8.76 20.56
N PHE A 77 -26.87 7.82 21.08
CA PHE A 77 -27.25 6.42 21.15
C PHE A 77 -27.05 5.87 22.58
N PRO A 78 -28.04 5.16 23.16
CA PRO A 78 -29.37 4.88 22.60
C PRO A 78 -30.22 6.15 22.47
N VAL A 79 -31.11 6.17 21.48
CA VAL A 79 -32.00 7.31 21.26
C VAL A 79 -32.92 7.46 22.47
N PRO A 80 -33.00 8.65 23.09
CA PRO A 80 -33.88 8.87 24.23
C PRO A 80 -35.36 8.63 23.88
N ARG A 81 -36.15 8.19 24.86
CA ARG A 81 -37.57 7.89 24.63
C ARG A 81 -38.36 9.18 24.43
N LYS A 82 -39.24 9.24 23.43
CA LYS A 82 -40.05 10.44 23.19
C LYS A 82 -40.93 10.81 24.38
N LEU A 83 -40.99 12.11 24.72
CA LEU A 83 -41.79 12.66 25.84
C LEU A 83 -43.19 13.17 25.41
N ARG A 84 -43.61 12.83 24.19
CA ARG A 84 -44.93 13.19 23.64
C ARG A 84 -45.92 12.04 23.83
N GLN A 85 -47.14 12.36 24.28
CA GLN A 85 -48.21 11.37 24.47
C GLN A 85 -49.54 11.84 23.87
N GLY A 86 -50.23 10.93 23.17
CA GLY A 86 -51.61 11.12 22.67
C GLY A 86 -51.75 11.82 21.31
N ASN A 87 -52.97 11.81 20.78
CA ASN A 87 -53.32 12.47 19.49
C ASN A 87 -53.22 14.00 19.54
N GLU A 88 -53.15 14.62 20.73
CA GLU A 88 -53.20 16.07 20.92
C GLU A 88 -51.83 16.77 21.12
N SER A 89 -50.70 16.07 20.97
CA SER A 89 -49.36 16.71 21.02
C SER A 89 -49.07 17.53 22.29
N LYS A 90 -49.66 17.22 23.45
CA LYS A 90 -49.29 17.86 24.72
C LYS A 90 -48.04 17.20 25.29
N TYR A 91 -47.03 18.02 25.62
CA TYR A 91 -45.85 17.55 26.34
C TYR A 91 -46.24 17.10 27.74
N LEU A 92 -45.74 15.93 28.19
CA LEU A 92 -45.67 15.70 29.62
C LEU A 92 -44.66 16.71 30.16
N TYR A 93 -45.03 17.56 31.13
CA TYR A 93 -44.08 18.37 31.90
C TYR A 93 -43.26 17.51 32.91
N PHE A 94 -43.23 16.20 32.69
CA PHE A 94 -42.59 15.19 33.53
C PHE A 94 -41.41 14.57 32.79
N VAL A 95 -40.22 14.69 33.36
CA VAL A 95 -38.98 14.13 32.82
C VAL A 95 -38.67 12.81 33.54
N PRO A 96 -38.89 11.65 32.91
CA PRO A 96 -38.57 10.36 33.49
C PRO A 96 -37.05 10.18 33.60
N PRO A 97 -36.59 9.35 34.56
CA PRO A 97 -35.19 8.94 34.62
C PRO A 97 -34.75 8.21 33.34
N THR A 98 -33.55 8.52 32.83
CA THR A 98 -33.03 7.96 31.57
C THR A 98 -31.76 7.15 31.74
N LYS A 99 -31.54 6.25 30.78
CA LYS A 99 -30.29 5.49 30.67
C LYS A 99 -29.19 6.41 30.15
N LYS A 100 -27.95 6.07 30.52
CA LYS A 100 -26.76 6.79 30.06
C LYS A 100 -26.60 6.68 28.54
N VAL A 101 -26.14 7.76 27.93
CA VAL A 101 -25.74 7.81 26.51
C VAL A 101 -24.39 7.13 26.36
N VAL A 102 -24.26 6.28 25.34
CA VAL A 102 -23.04 5.51 25.02
C VAL A 102 -22.27 6.15 23.87
N TYR A 103 -22.97 6.74 22.91
CA TYR A 103 -22.36 7.38 21.75
C TYR A 103 -22.96 8.77 21.53
N SER A 104 -22.07 9.71 21.23
CA SER A 104 -22.39 11.05 20.76
C SER A 104 -21.42 11.42 19.65
N GLN A 105 -21.89 12.20 18.67
CA GLN A 105 -21.05 12.71 17.60
C GLN A 105 -21.09 14.23 17.59
N ILE A 106 -19.96 14.83 17.21
CA ILE A 106 -19.80 16.27 17.05
C ILE A 106 -19.37 16.51 15.59
N PRO A 107 -20.18 17.23 14.79
CA PRO A 107 -19.85 17.46 13.39
C PRO A 107 -18.74 18.51 13.27
N PHE A 108 -17.81 18.24 12.36
CA PHE A 108 -16.80 19.20 11.92
C PHE A 108 -16.74 19.21 10.40
N TYR A 109 -16.47 20.38 9.83
CA TYR A 109 -16.21 20.54 8.41
C TYR A 109 -14.73 20.79 8.18
N LEU A 110 -14.17 20.08 7.22
CA LEU A 110 -12.79 20.23 6.79
C LEU A 110 -12.76 21.10 5.53
N SER A 111 -11.77 21.98 5.42
CA SER A 111 -11.57 22.87 4.27
C SER A 111 -10.13 22.75 3.75
N GLY A 112 -9.92 23.07 2.47
CA GLY A 112 -8.57 23.11 1.90
C GLY A 112 -7.90 21.75 1.65
N LEU A 113 -8.66 20.65 1.62
CA LEU A 113 -8.12 19.32 1.34
C LEU A 113 -8.04 19.06 -0.17
N THR A 114 -6.92 19.42 -0.80
CA THR A 114 -6.68 19.18 -2.23
C THR A 114 -5.82 17.95 -2.50
N ASP A 115 -4.80 17.73 -1.65
CA ASP A 115 -3.73 16.77 -1.90
C ASP A 115 -3.68 15.64 -0.87
N THR A 116 -3.37 14.43 -1.33
CA THR A 116 -3.18 13.24 -0.48
C THR A 116 -2.24 13.47 0.71
N PRO A 117 -1.05 14.10 0.58
CA PRO A 117 -0.19 14.37 1.74
C PRO A 117 -0.88 15.24 2.81
N VAL A 118 -1.61 16.28 2.40
CA VAL A 118 -2.34 17.18 3.32
C VAL A 118 -3.44 16.40 4.05
N ILE A 119 -4.16 15.52 3.34
CA ILE A 119 -5.18 14.66 3.94
C ILE A 119 -4.56 13.69 4.96
N VAL A 120 -3.41 13.08 4.61
CA VAL A 120 -2.69 12.17 5.50
C VAL A 120 -2.18 12.88 6.75
N GLU A 121 -1.68 14.12 6.62
CA GLU A 121 -1.25 14.96 7.73
C GLU A 121 -2.43 15.32 8.65
N MET A 122 -3.53 15.79 8.07
CA MET A 122 -4.77 16.08 8.81
C MET A 122 -5.28 14.86 9.59
N ILE A 123 -5.25 13.65 8.99
CA ILE A 123 -5.65 12.43 9.69
C ILE A 123 -4.75 12.16 10.90
N LYS A 124 -3.43 12.38 10.77
CA LYS A 124 -2.47 12.19 11.89
C LYS A 124 -2.73 13.18 13.02
N GLU A 125 -2.94 14.45 12.69
CA GLU A 125 -3.21 15.50 13.68
C GLU A 125 -4.49 15.22 14.45
N ILE A 126 -5.59 14.92 13.76
CA ILE A 126 -6.88 14.65 14.42
C ILE A 126 -6.79 13.39 15.28
N ARG A 127 -6.11 12.33 14.82
CA ARG A 127 -5.89 11.12 15.63
C ARG A 127 -5.04 11.42 16.86
N ALA A 128 -4.02 12.27 16.76
CA ALA A 128 -3.20 12.66 17.92
C ALA A 128 -4.02 13.44 18.96
N VAL A 129 -4.95 14.28 18.53
CA VAL A 129 -5.88 14.98 19.42
C VAL A 129 -6.83 13.99 20.11
N CYS A 130 -7.42 13.06 19.36
CA CYS A 130 -8.28 12.03 19.93
C CYS A 130 -7.53 11.16 20.96
N GLU A 131 -6.30 10.77 20.66
CA GLU A 131 -5.46 9.97 21.57
C GLU A 131 -5.15 10.74 22.87
N LYS A 132 -4.83 12.03 22.77
CA LYS A 132 -4.61 12.89 23.94
C LYS A 132 -5.83 12.92 24.88
N TYR A 133 -7.04 12.96 24.35
CA TYR A 133 -8.26 12.94 25.16
C TYR A 133 -8.61 11.53 25.65
N HIS A 134 -8.24 10.49 24.89
CA HIS A 134 -8.34 9.10 25.33
C HIS A 134 -7.51 8.86 26.59
N GLU A 135 -6.28 9.36 26.65
CA GLU A 135 -5.43 9.30 27.85
C GLU A 135 -6.03 10.03 29.06
N MET A 136 -6.87 11.05 28.83
CA MET A 136 -7.61 11.77 29.88
C MET A 136 -8.90 11.05 30.33
N GLY A 137 -9.19 9.88 29.76
CA GLY A 137 -10.38 9.07 30.07
C GLY A 137 -11.60 9.38 29.22
N VAL A 138 -11.43 10.08 28.08
CA VAL A 138 -12.51 10.36 27.12
C VAL A 138 -12.20 9.66 25.80
N ASP A 139 -12.80 8.49 25.61
CA ASP A 139 -12.67 7.71 24.38
C ASP A 139 -13.32 8.47 23.22
N SER A 140 -12.50 8.90 22.26
CA SER A 140 -12.94 9.62 21.07
C SER A 140 -12.26 9.05 19.84
N PHE A 141 -12.98 9.01 18.73
CA PHE A 141 -12.42 8.59 17.45
C PHE A 141 -13.01 9.44 16.31
N PRO A 142 -12.20 9.77 15.30
CA PRO A 142 -12.71 10.49 14.15
C PRO A 142 -13.48 9.56 13.20
N HIS A 143 -14.52 10.08 12.57
CA HIS A 143 -15.29 9.39 11.56
C HIS A 143 -15.51 10.30 10.34
N GLY A 144 -15.46 9.73 9.14
CA GLY A 144 -15.74 10.43 7.89
C GLY A 144 -15.04 9.80 6.69
N ILE A 145 -15.41 10.28 5.50
CA ILE A 145 -14.90 9.77 4.21
C ILE A 145 -13.38 9.85 4.12
N ALA A 146 -12.78 10.94 4.60
CA ALA A 146 -11.34 11.11 4.61
C ALA A 146 -10.65 10.00 5.44
N PHE A 147 -11.15 9.71 6.63
CA PHE A 147 -10.61 8.66 7.49
C PHE A 147 -10.82 7.28 6.87
N THR A 148 -11.99 6.97 6.31
CA THR A 148 -12.24 5.64 5.73
C THR A 148 -11.41 5.35 4.49
N PHE A 149 -11.17 6.33 3.63
CA PHE A 149 -10.48 6.12 2.34
C PHE A 149 -8.99 6.45 2.36
N TRP A 150 -8.55 7.49 3.09
CA TRP A 150 -7.16 7.92 3.08
C TRP A 150 -6.29 7.27 4.17
N GLU A 151 -6.89 6.60 5.16
CA GLU A 151 -6.14 5.94 6.22
C GLU A 151 -5.20 4.84 5.72
N GLN A 152 -5.51 4.19 4.59
CA GLN A 152 -4.61 3.22 3.95
C GLN A 152 -3.27 3.83 3.52
N TYR A 153 -3.22 5.14 3.25
CA TYR A 153 -1.99 5.83 2.82
C TYR A 153 -1.04 6.12 3.98
N LEU A 154 -1.52 6.11 5.23
CA LEU A 154 -0.69 6.40 6.41
C LEU A 154 0.49 5.42 6.54
N HIS A 155 0.22 4.14 6.30
CA HIS A 155 1.17 3.05 6.47
C HIS A 155 1.62 2.42 5.14
N LEU A 156 1.21 2.98 4.00
CA LEU A 156 1.44 2.39 2.68
C LEU A 156 2.93 2.15 2.40
N HIS A 157 3.77 3.18 2.60
CA HIS A 157 5.21 3.09 2.34
C HIS A 157 5.89 2.06 3.24
N TYR A 158 5.56 2.07 4.53
CA TYR A 158 6.10 1.13 5.51
C TYR A 158 5.69 -0.31 5.18
N ASN A 159 4.41 -0.53 4.89
CA ASN A 159 3.87 -1.84 4.54
C ASN A 159 4.46 -2.37 3.22
N LEU A 160 4.68 -1.50 2.22
CA LEU A 160 5.31 -1.87 0.96
C LEU A 160 6.75 -2.34 1.16
N ILE A 161 7.58 -1.58 1.89
CA ILE A 161 8.97 -1.97 2.16
C ILE A 161 9.02 -3.28 2.96
N LYS A 162 8.15 -3.43 3.97
CA LYS A 162 8.03 -4.66 4.74
C LYS A 162 7.63 -5.84 3.87
N ALA A 163 6.64 -5.67 2.98
CA ALA A 163 6.18 -6.73 2.08
C ALA A 163 7.29 -7.16 1.10
N ILE A 164 7.97 -6.20 0.46
CA ILE A 164 9.10 -6.48 -0.44
C ILE A 164 10.22 -7.21 0.33
N GLY A 165 10.56 -6.76 1.55
CA GLY A 165 11.59 -7.39 2.37
C GLY A 165 11.25 -8.84 2.76
N VAL A 166 10.01 -9.10 3.18
CA VAL A 166 9.54 -10.46 3.52
C VAL A 166 9.56 -11.37 2.29
N ILE A 167 9.08 -10.88 1.14
CA ILE A 167 9.08 -11.67 -0.11
C ILE A 167 10.51 -11.94 -0.57
N ALA A 168 11.38 -10.94 -0.51
CA ALA A 168 12.79 -11.08 -0.85
C ALA A 168 13.49 -12.14 0.02
N LEU A 169 13.24 -12.14 1.33
CA LEU A 169 13.78 -13.14 2.24
C LEU A 169 13.23 -14.54 1.93
N ALA A 170 11.91 -14.66 1.69
CA ALA A 170 11.29 -15.94 1.36
C ALA A 170 11.85 -16.52 0.06
N VAL A 171 12.00 -15.69 -0.98
CA VAL A 171 12.60 -16.07 -2.27
C VAL A 171 14.05 -16.52 -2.07
N PHE A 172 14.84 -15.78 -1.30
CA PHE A 172 16.23 -16.15 -0.98
C PHE A 172 16.32 -17.53 -0.32
N CYS A 173 15.50 -17.78 0.70
CA CYS A 173 15.47 -19.07 1.40
C CYS A 173 15.09 -20.21 0.45
N VAL A 174 14.02 -20.04 -0.34
CA VAL A 174 13.54 -21.08 -1.28
C VAL A 174 14.59 -21.38 -2.35
N ILE A 175 15.17 -20.35 -2.98
CA ILE A 175 16.19 -20.52 -4.02
C ILE A 175 17.48 -21.12 -3.44
N SER A 176 17.90 -20.71 -2.24
CA SER A 176 19.08 -21.26 -1.59
C SER A 176 18.94 -22.74 -1.29
N VAL A 177 17.74 -23.20 -0.90
CA VAL A 177 17.44 -24.62 -0.67
C VAL A 177 17.38 -25.38 -2.00
N LEU A 178 16.70 -24.84 -3.02
CA LEU A 178 16.57 -25.48 -4.33
C LEU A 178 17.92 -25.64 -5.06
N LEU A 179 18.77 -24.63 -5.00
CA LEU A 179 20.07 -24.62 -5.68
C LEU A 179 21.21 -25.23 -4.85
N PHE A 180 20.96 -25.52 -3.55
CA PHE A 180 21.99 -25.88 -2.56
C PHE A 180 23.22 -24.96 -2.57
N ASN A 181 23.05 -23.71 -3.02
CA ASN A 181 24.12 -22.73 -3.19
C ASN A 181 23.63 -21.33 -2.77
N PRO A 182 23.93 -20.89 -1.53
CA PRO A 182 23.46 -19.60 -1.02
C PRO A 182 24.11 -18.42 -1.74
N TRP A 183 25.29 -18.62 -2.32
CA TRP A 183 25.98 -17.58 -3.07
C TRP A 183 25.26 -17.26 -4.37
N ALA A 184 24.87 -18.28 -5.13
CA ALA A 184 24.05 -18.11 -6.33
C ALA A 184 22.68 -17.47 -6.02
N ALA A 185 22.07 -17.85 -4.89
CA ALA A 185 20.83 -17.22 -4.42
C ALA A 185 21.02 -15.73 -4.12
N SER A 186 22.13 -15.34 -3.48
CA SER A 186 22.47 -13.93 -3.21
C SER A 186 22.65 -13.11 -4.49
N CYS A 187 23.27 -13.70 -5.52
CA CYS A 187 23.40 -13.09 -6.84
C CYS A 187 22.03 -12.81 -7.49
N ILE A 188 21.10 -13.76 -7.42
CA ILE A 188 19.74 -13.59 -7.92
C ILE A 188 19.04 -12.46 -7.16
N MET A 189 19.13 -12.45 -5.83
CA MET A 189 18.52 -11.41 -5.00
C MET A 189 19.02 -10.01 -5.34
N PHE A 190 20.32 -9.84 -5.59
CA PHE A 190 20.87 -8.56 -6.01
C PHE A 190 20.25 -8.07 -7.33
N ILE A 191 20.08 -8.96 -8.31
CA ILE A 191 19.44 -8.62 -9.60
C ILE A 191 17.99 -8.20 -9.37
N LEU A 192 17.24 -8.93 -8.54
CA LEU A 192 15.84 -8.64 -8.23
C LEU A 192 15.68 -7.27 -7.57
N VAL A 193 16.53 -6.94 -6.60
CA VAL A 193 16.52 -5.61 -5.96
C VAL A 193 16.74 -4.53 -7.00
N LEU A 194 17.72 -4.68 -7.89
CA LEU A 194 17.94 -3.72 -8.97
C LEU A 194 16.73 -3.60 -9.91
N MET A 195 16.03 -4.70 -10.24
CA MET A 195 14.82 -4.64 -11.07
C MET A 195 13.69 -3.86 -10.37
N THR A 196 13.50 -4.07 -9.07
CA THR A 196 12.48 -3.33 -8.31
C THR A 196 12.77 -1.85 -8.25
N ILE A 197 14.04 -1.45 -8.09
CA ILE A 197 14.46 -0.05 -8.08
C ILE A 197 14.26 0.58 -9.46
N GLU A 198 14.62 -0.12 -10.54
CA GLU A 198 14.40 0.35 -11.92
C GLU A 198 12.91 0.56 -12.22
N LEU A 199 12.05 -0.39 -11.83
CA LEU A 199 10.61 -0.26 -12.01
C LEU A 199 10.06 0.89 -11.15
N ALA A 200 10.41 0.98 -9.87
CA ALA A 200 10.00 2.06 -8.98
C ALA A 200 10.44 3.44 -9.53
N GLY A 201 11.65 3.53 -10.06
CA GLY A 201 12.16 4.72 -10.74
C GLY A 201 11.37 5.07 -12.00
N PHE A 202 10.98 4.07 -12.79
CA PHE A 202 10.11 4.27 -13.96
C PHE A 202 8.72 4.79 -13.57
N LEU A 203 8.10 4.25 -12.51
CA LEU A 203 6.82 4.78 -12.01
C LEU A 203 6.94 6.26 -11.62
N GLY A 204 8.04 6.64 -10.96
CA GLY A 204 8.34 8.04 -10.63
C GLY A 204 8.52 8.91 -11.87
N PHE A 205 9.25 8.43 -12.88
CA PHE A 205 9.49 9.16 -14.13
C PHE A 205 8.21 9.42 -14.93
N VAL A 206 7.29 8.43 -15.00
CA VAL A 206 6.00 8.58 -15.68
C VAL A 206 5.00 9.42 -14.85
N GLY A 207 5.34 9.77 -13.60
CA GLY A 207 4.46 10.53 -12.71
C GLY A 207 3.27 9.72 -12.20
N ILE A 208 3.41 8.39 -12.09
CA ILE A 208 2.40 7.52 -11.52
C ILE A 208 2.49 7.62 -9.99
N LYS A 209 1.42 8.09 -9.35
CA LYS A 209 1.36 8.22 -7.89
C LYS A 209 1.41 6.85 -7.22
N LEU A 210 2.06 6.78 -6.05
CA LEU A 210 2.07 5.55 -5.25
C LEU A 210 0.70 5.37 -4.59
N ASN A 211 0.04 4.26 -4.93
CA ASN A 211 -1.27 3.83 -4.47
C ASN A 211 -1.15 2.34 -4.11
N PRO A 212 -1.94 1.77 -3.18
CA PRO A 212 -2.05 0.33 -2.97
C PRO A 212 -2.03 -0.51 -4.26
N VAL A 213 -2.67 -0.05 -5.33
CA VAL A 213 -2.68 -0.77 -6.62
C VAL A 213 -1.30 -0.79 -7.28
N SER A 214 -0.59 0.33 -7.35
CA SER A 214 0.79 0.35 -7.87
C SER A 214 1.78 -0.34 -6.93
N ALA A 215 1.53 -0.32 -5.62
CA ALA A 215 2.31 -1.09 -4.65
C ALA A 215 2.21 -2.61 -4.91
N VAL A 216 1.00 -3.12 -5.21
CA VAL A 216 0.81 -4.53 -5.57
C VAL A 216 1.49 -4.86 -6.90
N THR A 217 1.45 -3.99 -7.90
CA THR A 217 2.16 -4.26 -9.17
C THR A 217 3.68 -4.30 -9.01
N LEU A 218 4.26 -3.48 -8.12
CA LEU A 218 5.67 -3.61 -7.73
C LEU A 218 5.99 -4.98 -7.10
N ILE A 219 5.09 -5.48 -6.24
CA ILE A 219 5.25 -6.81 -5.63
C ILE A 219 5.17 -7.91 -6.70
N THR A 220 4.20 -7.83 -7.60
CA THR A 220 4.08 -8.76 -8.74
C THR A 220 5.33 -8.74 -9.62
N ALA A 221 5.97 -7.58 -9.78
CA ALA A 221 7.22 -7.46 -10.52
C ALA A 221 8.38 -8.25 -9.91
N VAL A 222 8.45 -8.35 -8.58
CA VAL A 222 9.41 -9.23 -7.90
C VAL A 222 9.17 -10.68 -8.33
N GLY A 223 7.91 -11.14 -8.29
CA GLY A 223 7.55 -12.51 -8.66
C GLY A 223 7.89 -12.84 -10.12
N ILE A 224 7.53 -11.95 -11.05
CA ILE A 224 7.83 -12.12 -12.47
C ILE A 224 9.35 -12.09 -12.70
N GLY A 225 10.10 -11.20 -12.03
CA GLY A 225 11.56 -11.14 -12.13
C GLY A 225 12.27 -12.41 -11.64
N VAL A 226 11.72 -13.10 -10.63
CA VAL A 226 12.26 -14.36 -10.10
C VAL A 226 12.21 -15.46 -11.14
N GLU A 227 11.11 -15.59 -11.88
CA GLU A 227 10.93 -16.63 -12.91
C GLU A 227 12.09 -16.59 -13.91
N PHE A 228 12.37 -15.41 -14.48
CA PHE A 228 13.40 -15.26 -15.50
C PHE A 228 14.82 -15.42 -14.96
N THR A 229 15.12 -14.82 -13.79
CA THR A 229 16.46 -14.87 -13.21
C THR A 229 16.82 -16.26 -12.71
N ALA A 230 15.87 -16.99 -12.13
CA ALA A 230 16.08 -18.35 -11.65
C ALA A 230 16.37 -19.33 -12.80
N HIS A 231 15.64 -19.26 -13.92
CA HIS A 231 15.87 -20.14 -15.07
C HIS A 231 17.28 -19.95 -15.69
N VAL A 232 17.73 -18.70 -15.83
CA VAL A 232 19.06 -18.40 -16.38
C VAL A 232 20.17 -18.89 -15.45
N VAL A 233 20.06 -18.62 -14.15
CA VAL A 233 21.08 -19.04 -13.18
C VAL A 233 21.11 -20.55 -13.01
N PHE A 234 19.95 -21.21 -12.99
CA PHE A 234 19.87 -22.67 -12.97
C PHE A 234 20.52 -23.29 -14.21
N ALA A 235 20.23 -22.77 -15.40
CA ALA A 235 20.87 -23.25 -16.63
C ALA A 235 22.39 -23.03 -16.64
N PHE A 236 22.88 -21.92 -16.08
CA PHE A 236 24.32 -21.68 -15.92
C PHE A 236 24.97 -22.68 -14.95
N LEU A 237 24.34 -22.95 -13.80
CA LEU A 237 24.83 -23.91 -12.82
C LEU A 237 24.90 -25.34 -13.37
N THR A 238 23.97 -25.70 -14.27
CA THR A 238 23.88 -27.05 -14.86
C THR A 238 24.69 -27.21 -16.15
N SER A 239 25.24 -26.13 -16.71
CA SER A 239 26.05 -26.19 -17.92
C SER A 239 27.51 -26.52 -17.61
N LEU A 240 28.12 -27.36 -18.46
CA LEU A 240 29.52 -27.79 -18.36
C LEU A 240 30.41 -26.91 -19.25
N GLY A 241 31.68 -26.72 -18.87
CA GLY A 241 32.67 -25.97 -19.65
C GLY A 241 33.28 -24.80 -18.89
N ASP A 242 34.02 -23.94 -19.62
CA ASP A 242 34.57 -22.71 -19.07
C ASP A 242 33.47 -21.64 -18.89
N ARG A 243 33.74 -20.56 -18.14
CA ARG A 243 32.72 -19.53 -17.78
C ARG A 243 31.97 -18.98 -19.01
N ASN A 244 32.69 -18.72 -20.10
CA ASN A 244 32.09 -18.20 -21.34
C ASN A 244 31.24 -19.25 -22.06
N ASP A 245 31.71 -20.49 -22.13
CA ASP A 245 31.00 -21.59 -22.78
C ASP A 245 29.73 -21.97 -22.01
N ARG A 246 29.80 -21.96 -20.67
CA ARG A 246 28.66 -22.17 -19.77
C ARG A 246 27.60 -21.09 -19.94
N MET A 247 28.02 -19.83 -20.05
CA MET A 247 27.12 -18.69 -20.27
C MET A 247 26.44 -18.76 -21.65
N ALA A 248 27.21 -19.06 -22.70
CA ALA A 248 26.67 -19.22 -24.06
C ALA A 248 25.65 -20.36 -24.13
N THR A 249 25.99 -21.52 -23.56
CA THR A 249 25.12 -22.69 -23.52
C THR A 249 23.87 -22.46 -22.66
N ALA A 250 23.99 -21.77 -21.53
CA ALA A 250 22.87 -21.45 -20.66
C ALA A 250 21.86 -20.50 -21.33
N ILE A 251 22.35 -19.45 -22.01
CA ILE A 251 21.49 -18.53 -22.75
C ILE A 251 20.79 -19.28 -23.89
N ASP A 252 21.52 -20.07 -24.70
CA ASP A 252 20.95 -20.79 -25.83
C ASP A 252 19.78 -21.69 -25.43
N ARG A 253 19.91 -22.36 -24.27
CA ARG A 253 18.85 -23.23 -23.71
C ARG A 253 17.63 -22.47 -23.19
N VAL A 254 17.84 -21.30 -22.57
CA VAL A 254 16.78 -20.57 -21.85
C VAL A 254 16.13 -19.47 -22.69
N PHE A 255 16.78 -19.03 -23.76
CA PHE A 255 16.35 -17.90 -24.57
C PHE A 255 14.95 -18.10 -25.18
N VAL A 256 14.72 -19.22 -25.88
CA VAL A 256 13.45 -19.47 -26.58
C VAL A 256 12.26 -19.54 -25.60
N PRO A 257 12.30 -20.34 -24.52
CA PRO A 257 11.20 -20.37 -23.53
C PRO A 257 10.91 -19.00 -22.91
N VAL A 258 11.94 -18.22 -22.58
CA VAL A 258 11.77 -16.92 -21.92
C VAL A 258 11.13 -15.89 -22.86
N ILE A 259 11.55 -15.84 -24.13
CA ILE A 259 10.93 -14.94 -25.11
C ILE A 259 9.46 -15.30 -25.34
N HIS A 260 9.14 -16.60 -25.43
CA HIS A 260 7.75 -17.02 -25.55
C HIS A 260 6.92 -16.68 -24.31
N GLY A 261 7.47 -16.80 -23.10
CA GLY A 261 6.81 -16.38 -21.86
C GLY A 261 6.60 -14.86 -21.77
N ALA A 262 7.57 -14.07 -22.21
CA ALA A 262 7.44 -12.61 -22.29
C ALA A 262 6.40 -12.19 -23.34
N LEU A 263 6.34 -12.88 -24.49
CA LEU A 263 5.37 -12.58 -25.54
C LEU A 263 3.95 -12.96 -25.12
N SER A 264 3.76 -14.09 -24.44
CA SER A 264 2.43 -14.51 -23.97
C SER A 264 1.86 -13.55 -22.92
N THR A 265 2.69 -13.09 -21.99
CA THR A 265 2.31 -12.07 -21.00
C THR A 265 2.02 -10.72 -21.67
N LEU A 266 2.84 -10.31 -22.64
CA LEU A 266 2.62 -9.09 -23.41
C LEU A 266 1.28 -9.14 -24.15
N LEU A 267 0.95 -10.25 -24.82
CA LEU A 267 -0.32 -10.40 -25.54
C LEU A 267 -1.52 -10.29 -24.59
N GLY A 268 -1.42 -10.83 -23.37
CA GLY A 268 -2.45 -10.67 -22.34
C GLY A 268 -2.63 -9.21 -21.89
N ILE A 269 -1.52 -8.50 -21.67
CA ILE A 269 -1.54 -7.11 -21.19
C ILE A 269 -1.97 -6.13 -22.28
N VAL A 270 -1.67 -6.40 -23.55
CA VAL A 270 -2.08 -5.54 -24.69
C VAL A 270 -3.60 -5.37 -24.76
N MET A 271 -4.38 -6.38 -24.34
CA MET A 271 -5.84 -6.26 -24.26
C MET A 271 -6.30 -5.18 -23.27
N LEU A 272 -5.52 -4.90 -22.22
CA LEU A 272 -5.82 -3.83 -21.26
C LEU A 272 -5.61 -2.42 -21.84
N ALA A 273 -4.84 -2.28 -22.92
CA ALA A 273 -4.61 -1.00 -23.58
C ALA A 273 -5.88 -0.44 -24.24
N PHE A 274 -6.81 -1.31 -24.63
CA PHE A 274 -8.07 -0.95 -25.26
C PHE A 274 -9.19 -0.63 -24.26
N SER A 275 -8.86 -0.51 -22.96
CA SER A 275 -9.83 -0.13 -21.94
C SER A 275 -10.19 1.35 -22.03
N GLU A 276 -11.47 1.68 -21.90
CA GLU A 276 -11.96 3.06 -21.82
C GLU A 276 -11.56 3.77 -20.51
N PHE A 277 -11.16 3.02 -19.48
CA PHE A 277 -10.80 3.56 -18.19
C PHE A 277 -9.32 3.98 -18.15
N GLU A 278 -9.05 5.29 -18.07
CA GLU A 278 -7.68 5.82 -17.94
C GLU A 278 -6.93 5.19 -16.76
N PHE A 279 -7.63 4.92 -15.66
CA PHE A 279 -7.07 4.24 -14.50
C PHE A 279 -6.47 2.86 -14.85
N VAL A 280 -7.17 2.06 -15.66
CA VAL A 280 -6.70 0.73 -16.07
C VAL A 280 -5.49 0.85 -16.97
N VAL A 281 -5.56 1.74 -17.96
CA VAL A 281 -4.46 1.95 -18.91
C VAL A 281 -3.21 2.46 -18.20
N LYS A 282 -3.35 3.42 -17.29
CA LYS A 282 -2.21 4.05 -16.61
C LYS A 282 -1.58 3.18 -15.53
N TYR A 283 -2.37 2.55 -14.66
CA TYR A 283 -1.83 1.81 -13.52
C TYR A 283 -1.56 0.33 -13.80
N PHE A 284 -2.26 -0.27 -14.76
CA PHE A 284 -2.04 -1.67 -15.13
C PHE A 284 -1.27 -1.79 -16.44
N PHE A 285 -1.77 -1.23 -17.55
CA PHE A 285 -1.12 -1.42 -18.85
C PHE A 285 0.30 -0.81 -18.87
N VAL A 286 0.47 0.47 -18.57
CA VAL A 286 1.79 1.14 -18.62
C VAL A 286 2.80 0.49 -17.67
N VAL A 287 2.39 0.18 -16.43
CA VAL A 287 3.28 -0.40 -15.42
C VAL A 287 3.69 -1.83 -15.78
N MET A 288 2.73 -2.67 -16.18
CA MET A 288 3.01 -4.06 -16.57
C MET A 288 3.78 -4.14 -17.90
N PHE A 289 3.51 -3.23 -18.84
CA PHE A 289 4.28 -3.12 -20.08
C PHE A 289 5.74 -2.73 -19.79
N ALA A 290 5.96 -1.75 -18.92
CA ALA A 290 7.31 -1.36 -18.50
C ALA A 290 8.06 -2.50 -17.81
N LEU A 291 7.37 -3.26 -16.95
CA LEU A 291 7.90 -4.46 -16.31
C LEU A 291 8.39 -5.48 -17.34
N ILE A 292 7.60 -5.77 -18.39
CA ILE A 292 8.01 -6.68 -19.47
C ILE A 292 9.24 -6.15 -20.20
N ILE A 293 9.29 -4.85 -20.52
CA ILE A 293 10.45 -4.25 -21.20
C ILE A 293 11.71 -4.34 -20.33
N ILE A 294 11.62 -3.99 -19.06
CA ILE A 294 12.74 -4.06 -18.10
C ILE A 294 13.25 -5.50 -18.01
N THR A 295 12.33 -6.46 -17.94
CA THR A 295 12.66 -7.87 -17.83
C THR A 295 13.29 -8.42 -19.11
N HIS A 296 12.71 -8.12 -20.26
CA HIS A 296 13.28 -8.50 -21.55
C HIS A 296 14.65 -7.86 -21.77
N LYS A 297 14.85 -6.58 -21.39
CA LYS A 297 16.15 -5.89 -21.50
C LYS A 297 17.26 -6.61 -20.73
N ARG A 298 16.93 -7.24 -19.60
CA ARG A 298 17.88 -8.02 -18.77
C ARG A 298 18.22 -9.38 -19.37
N VAL A 299 17.30 -9.99 -20.13
CA VAL A 299 17.50 -11.32 -20.72
C VAL A 299 18.01 -11.25 -22.18
N SER A 300 17.70 -10.19 -22.92
CA SER A 300 18.02 -10.11 -24.34
C SER A 300 19.54 -10.02 -24.59
N PRO A 301 20.11 -10.87 -25.44
CA PRO A 301 21.54 -10.84 -25.75
C PRO A 301 21.96 -9.58 -26.51
N THR A 302 21.03 -8.85 -27.15
CA THR A 302 21.31 -7.66 -27.97
C THR A 302 21.82 -6.45 -27.19
N THR A 303 21.46 -6.29 -25.91
CA THR A 303 22.03 -5.23 -25.05
C THR A 303 23.45 -5.55 -24.57
N SER A 304 23.83 -6.83 -24.56
CA SER A 304 25.21 -7.27 -24.30
C SER A 304 26.06 -7.21 -25.59
N VAL A 305 25.46 -7.45 -26.76
CA VAL A 305 26.18 -7.47 -28.05
C VAL A 305 26.37 -6.07 -28.64
N THR A 306 25.51 -5.09 -28.36
CA THR A 306 25.65 -3.73 -28.91
C THR A 306 26.87 -2.96 -28.35
N ILE A 307 27.44 -3.38 -27.21
CA ILE A 307 28.72 -2.85 -26.69
C ILE A 307 29.94 -3.67 -27.21
N SER A 308 29.72 -4.90 -27.71
CA SER A 308 30.74 -5.77 -28.31
C SER A 308 30.76 -5.72 -29.85
N GLY A 309 30.19 -4.68 -30.45
CA GLY A 309 30.08 -4.51 -31.90
C GLY A 309 31.36 -4.00 -32.57
N ARG A 310 32.41 -4.83 -32.58
CA ARG A 310 33.39 -4.88 -33.69
C ARG A 310 34.26 -6.13 -33.58
N THR A 311 33.87 -7.19 -34.27
CA THR A 311 34.82 -8.10 -34.93
C THR A 311 34.10 -8.85 -36.06
N PRO A 312 34.76 -9.02 -37.22
CA PRO A 312 34.10 -9.44 -38.45
C PRO A 312 33.88 -10.96 -38.48
N LEU A 313 32.82 -11.36 -39.19
CA LEU A 313 32.50 -12.73 -39.58
C LEU A 313 33.75 -13.44 -40.14
N ARG A 314 34.29 -14.42 -39.41
CA ARG A 314 35.28 -15.35 -39.94
C ARG A 314 34.54 -16.51 -40.61
N ASN A 315 34.40 -16.43 -41.93
CA ASN A 315 34.02 -17.55 -42.79
C ASN A 315 34.90 -18.77 -42.48
N THR A 316 34.28 -19.86 -42.01
CA THR A 316 34.83 -21.21 -42.13
C THR A 316 33.76 -22.13 -42.71
N ALA A 317 33.35 -21.83 -43.94
CA ALA A 317 32.79 -22.84 -44.82
C ALA A 317 33.95 -23.55 -45.51
N SER A 318 34.28 -24.78 -45.10
CA SER A 318 34.71 -25.79 -46.05
C SER A 318 34.38 -27.19 -45.52
N TRP A 319 33.39 -27.79 -46.16
CA TRP A 319 33.07 -29.20 -46.09
C TRP A 319 34.26 -30.04 -46.57
N ARG A 320 34.68 -31.04 -45.80
CA ARG A 320 35.56 -32.11 -46.29
C ARG A 320 34.73 -33.17 -47.00
N LYS A 321 35.14 -33.57 -48.21
CA LYS A 321 35.42 -34.96 -48.71
C LYS A 321 35.97 -34.85 -50.17
N PRO A 322 36.53 -35.90 -50.79
CA PRO A 322 37.72 -36.70 -50.47
C PRO A 322 38.82 -36.62 -51.58
N LYS A 323 39.91 -37.37 -51.39
CA LYS A 323 41.18 -37.45 -52.16
C LYS A 323 41.05 -37.61 -53.69
N THR A 324 41.96 -36.95 -54.41
CA THR A 324 42.57 -37.44 -55.67
C THR A 324 44.05 -37.04 -55.73
N ILE A 325 44.88 -37.99 -56.15
CA ILE A 325 46.34 -37.91 -56.30
C ILE A 325 46.66 -37.33 -57.70
N SER A 326 47.59 -36.37 -57.80
CA SER A 326 48.62 -36.31 -58.87
C SER A 326 49.45 -35.02 -58.75
N GLY A 327 50.76 -35.13 -59.01
CA GLY A 327 51.54 -34.02 -59.57
C GLY A 327 52.35 -33.19 -58.58
N ALA A 328 53.67 -33.42 -58.60
CA ALA A 328 54.69 -32.62 -57.93
C ALA A 328 54.71 -31.14 -58.38
N THR A 329 55.25 -30.25 -57.53
CA THR A 329 56.35 -29.32 -57.88
C THR A 329 56.83 -28.60 -56.61
N ILE A 330 58.15 -28.62 -56.43
CA ILE A 330 58.95 -27.94 -55.40
C ILE A 330 59.18 -26.50 -55.85
N VAL A 331 59.00 -25.50 -54.96
CA VAL A 331 59.80 -24.26 -54.99
C VAL A 331 60.10 -23.81 -53.56
N THR A 332 61.38 -23.57 -53.32
CA THR A 332 62.05 -23.24 -52.07
C THR A 332 62.24 -21.73 -51.85
N THR A 333 62.47 -21.38 -50.58
CA THR A 333 63.26 -20.24 -50.02
C THR A 333 62.71 -18.82 -50.09
N LYS A 334 62.62 -18.13 -48.92
CA LYS A 334 63.71 -17.29 -48.38
C LYS A 334 63.45 -16.87 -46.92
N ASN A 335 64.53 -16.88 -46.14
CA ASN A 335 64.67 -16.52 -44.71
C ASN A 335 64.91 -15.01 -44.48
N GLU A 336 64.93 -14.62 -43.19
CA GLU A 336 65.39 -13.37 -42.54
C GLU A 336 64.33 -12.26 -42.37
N GLY A 337 64.13 -11.63 -41.21
CA GLY A 337 64.78 -11.69 -39.91
C GLY A 337 64.21 -10.61 -38.97
N GLN A 338 64.36 -10.86 -37.65
CA GLN A 338 64.43 -9.92 -36.51
C GLN A 338 63.31 -8.90 -36.23
N GLY A 339 62.84 -8.89 -34.97
CA GLY A 339 62.15 -7.75 -34.39
C GLY A 339 61.37 -8.05 -33.10
N SER A 340 62.07 -8.39 -32.00
CA SER A 340 61.49 -8.37 -30.66
C SER A 340 61.11 -6.94 -30.27
N ARG A 341 59.82 -6.69 -30.04
CA ARG A 341 59.33 -5.58 -29.19
C ARG A 341 58.19 -6.09 -28.33
N SER A 342 58.49 -6.17 -27.04
CA SER A 342 57.55 -6.34 -25.93
C SER A 342 56.64 -5.11 -25.77
N GLY A 343 55.32 -5.36 -25.70
CA GLY A 343 54.32 -4.49 -25.05
C GLY A 343 53.02 -4.32 -25.86
N PRO A 344 51.86 -4.09 -25.21
CA PRO A 344 51.34 -4.67 -23.97
C PRO A 344 50.23 -5.71 -24.28
N CYS A 345 50.00 -6.67 -23.38
CA CYS A 345 48.79 -7.49 -23.40
C CYS A 345 47.59 -6.59 -23.10
N ILE A 346 46.82 -6.23 -24.13
CA ILE A 346 45.53 -5.58 -23.96
C ILE A 346 44.55 -6.68 -23.55
N VAL A 347 44.21 -6.69 -22.26
CA VAL A 347 43.15 -7.50 -21.69
C VAL A 347 41.84 -7.08 -22.34
N TYR A 348 41.26 -7.96 -23.15
CA TYR A 348 39.95 -7.74 -23.77
C TYR A 348 38.87 -7.88 -22.69
N HIS A 349 38.36 -6.74 -22.23
CA HIS A 349 37.15 -6.68 -21.40
C HIS A 349 35.96 -7.18 -22.22
N SER A 350 35.52 -8.39 -21.92
CA SER A 350 34.29 -8.96 -22.46
C SER A 350 33.08 -8.25 -21.85
N ALA A 351 32.35 -7.51 -22.68
CA ALA A 351 31.20 -6.71 -22.29
C ALA A 351 29.94 -7.59 -22.14
N TYR A 352 29.78 -8.18 -20.96
CA TYR A 352 28.53 -8.82 -20.52
C TYR A 352 28.12 -8.20 -19.17
N PRO A 353 27.53 -7.00 -19.15
CA PRO A 353 27.83 -6.05 -18.08
C PRO A 353 27.09 -6.27 -16.75
N LEU A 354 26.27 -7.31 -16.56
CA LEU A 354 25.68 -7.56 -15.24
C LEU A 354 25.66 -9.03 -14.86
N VAL A 355 25.22 -9.93 -15.74
CA VAL A 355 25.30 -11.37 -15.49
C VAL A 355 26.77 -11.81 -15.35
N THR A 356 27.68 -11.29 -16.18
CA THR A 356 29.11 -11.65 -16.06
C THR A 356 29.83 -10.87 -14.98
N ILE A 357 29.44 -9.63 -14.62
CA ILE A 357 30.02 -8.96 -13.43
C ILE A 357 29.68 -9.73 -12.16
N ILE A 358 28.43 -10.20 -12.07
CA ILE A 358 27.97 -11.05 -10.98
C ILE A 358 28.72 -12.38 -10.98
N PHE A 359 28.86 -13.05 -12.13
CA PHE A 359 29.64 -14.29 -12.22
C PHE A 359 31.15 -14.12 -12.07
N HIS A 360 31.71 -12.93 -12.33
CA HIS A 360 33.14 -12.62 -12.25
C HIS A 360 33.62 -12.39 -10.81
N HIS A 361 32.75 -11.90 -9.92
CA HIS A 361 33.03 -11.79 -8.49
C HIS A 361 32.48 -12.96 -7.66
N ALA A 362 31.68 -13.83 -8.27
CA ALA A 362 30.99 -14.93 -7.61
C ALA A 362 31.73 -16.28 -7.58
N LEU A 363 32.88 -16.38 -8.26
CA LEU A 363 33.70 -17.57 -8.37
C LEU A 363 35.16 -17.16 -8.41
#